data_AF-A0A350JGJ6-F1
#
_entry.id   AF-A0A350JGJ6-F1
#
_cell.length_a   1.000
_cell.length_b   1.000
_cell.length_c   1.000
_cell.angle_alpha   90.00
_cell.angle_beta   90.00
_cell.angle_gamma   90.00
#
_symmetry.space_group_name_H-M   'P 1'
#
loop_
_entity.id
_entity.type
_entity.pdbx_description
1 polymer ?
#
loop_
_entity_poly.entity_id
_entity_poly.type
_entity_poly.pdbx_seq_one_letter_code
_entity_poly.pdbx_strand_id
1 'polypeptide(L)'
;MWKRSHDYHHKHNSKLYSSSFGSFPIVTRSKFLSLSRKERINYLFIRHPLTIAAGYLFAFWWGMCMLSLVRNPTKHWDSALALIFHHGVGLAIILTAGWTSFWLAFMIPAIVSSAMGSYLFYAQHNFPGAVFNDQENWTYAEAAMRSSSYMKMNKILRWFTGNIGYHHIHHMNALIPFYRLPEVHEAFEEFQNTSNTSLHPKDIIGCLQMKVWDPEANRMLKLSEM
;
A
#
# COMPACT_ATOMS: atom_id res chain seq x y z
N MET A 1 14.23 -5.63 -0.96
CA MET A 1 12.98 -6.20 -0.40
C MET A 1 11.77 -5.74 -1.20
N TRP A 2 11.53 -4.42 -1.34
CA TRP A 2 10.39 -3.84 -2.07
C TRP A 2 10.04 -4.52 -3.40
N LYS A 3 11.00 -4.62 -4.33
CA LYS A 3 10.78 -5.26 -5.65
C LYS A 3 10.19 -6.67 -5.51
N ARG A 4 10.76 -7.50 -4.65
CA ARG A 4 10.30 -8.88 -4.46
C ARG A 4 8.90 -8.95 -3.87
N SER A 5 8.60 -8.12 -2.88
CA SER A 5 7.26 -8.07 -2.28
C SER A 5 6.22 -7.49 -3.24
N HIS A 6 6.59 -6.48 -4.01
CA HIS A 6 5.73 -5.83 -4.99
C HIS A 6 5.43 -6.76 -6.17
N ASP A 7 6.43 -7.44 -6.72
CA ASP A 7 6.25 -8.43 -7.80
C ASP A 7 5.38 -9.61 -7.34
N TYR A 8 5.49 -10.02 -6.07
CA TYR A 8 4.61 -11.02 -5.48
C TYR A 8 3.17 -10.50 -5.38
N HIS A 9 2.99 -9.26 -4.90
CA HIS A 9 1.69 -8.59 -4.80
C HIS A 9 0.98 -8.52 -6.16
N HIS A 10 1.68 -8.14 -7.24
CA HIS A 10 1.10 -8.12 -8.59
C HIS A 10 0.58 -9.49 -9.02
N LYS A 11 1.32 -10.58 -8.75
CA LYS A 11 0.93 -11.94 -9.14
C LYS A 11 -0.20 -12.54 -8.29
N HIS A 12 -0.43 -11.99 -7.10
CA HIS A 12 -1.39 -12.52 -6.11
C HIS A 12 -2.39 -11.48 -5.62
N ASN A 13 -2.54 -10.38 -6.36
CA ASN A 13 -3.36 -9.25 -5.94
C ASN A 13 -4.78 -9.74 -5.61
N SER A 14 -5.26 -9.38 -4.43
CA SER A 14 -6.60 -9.68 -3.94
C SER A 14 -7.03 -11.15 -3.91
N LYS A 15 -6.06 -12.07 -3.89
CA LYS A 15 -6.31 -13.47 -3.54
C LYS A 15 -6.52 -13.58 -2.04
N LEU A 16 -7.77 -13.69 -1.61
CA LEU A 16 -8.11 -14.01 -0.23
C LEU A 16 -7.38 -15.31 0.17
N TYR A 17 -6.87 -15.36 1.40
CA TYR A 17 -6.12 -16.49 1.98
C TYR A 17 -4.65 -16.66 1.55
N SER A 18 -4.12 -15.82 0.65
CA SER A 18 -2.66 -15.76 0.44
C SER A 18 -1.99 -14.92 1.53
N SER A 19 -0.78 -15.31 1.95
CA SER A 19 0.01 -14.51 2.89
C SER A 19 0.26 -13.13 2.25
N SER A 20 -0.15 -12.06 2.93
CA SER A 20 -0.11 -10.68 2.45
C SER A 20 1.34 -10.16 2.39
N PHE A 21 2.14 -10.74 1.51
CA PHE A 21 3.51 -10.35 1.28
C PHE A 21 3.51 -9.18 0.30
N GLY A 22 3.75 -7.97 0.82
CA GLY A 22 3.70 -6.74 0.02
C GLY A 22 2.34 -6.04 -0.02
N SER A 23 1.38 -6.40 0.84
CA SER A 23 0.10 -5.70 0.97
C SER A 23 -0.35 -5.56 2.41
N PHE A 24 -1.28 -4.62 2.66
CA PHE A 24 -1.94 -4.53 3.95
C PHE A 24 -2.83 -5.77 4.16
N PRO A 25 -2.78 -6.42 5.33
CA PRO A 25 -3.54 -7.63 5.56
C PRO A 25 -5.04 -7.32 5.46
N ILE A 26 -5.77 -8.18 4.75
CA ILE A 26 -7.23 -8.16 4.67
C ILE A 26 -7.71 -9.53 5.12
N VAL A 27 -8.71 -9.54 6.01
CA VAL A 27 -9.40 -10.76 6.43
C VAL A 27 -10.89 -10.65 6.12
N THR A 28 -11.53 -11.80 5.96
CA THR A 28 -12.99 -11.88 5.86
C THR A 28 -13.65 -11.55 7.20
N ARG A 29 -14.94 -11.19 7.17
CA ARG A 29 -15.77 -10.97 8.37
C ARG A 29 -15.71 -12.16 9.32
N SER A 30 -15.94 -13.36 8.81
CA SER A 30 -15.88 -14.60 9.59
C SER A 30 -14.50 -14.80 10.23
N LYS A 31 -13.41 -14.59 9.49
CA LYS A 31 -12.05 -14.71 10.02
C LYS A 31 -11.76 -13.66 11.08
N PHE A 32 -12.17 -12.41 10.89
CA PHE A 32 -11.99 -11.34 11.87
C PHE A 32 -12.68 -11.65 13.21
N LEU A 33 -13.90 -12.19 13.15
CA LEU A 33 -14.66 -12.60 14.32
C LEU A 33 -14.00 -13.79 15.04
N SER A 34 -13.33 -14.69 14.30
CA SER A 34 -12.61 -15.83 14.88
C SER A 34 -11.21 -15.50 15.41
N LEU A 35 -10.66 -14.29 15.18
CA LEU A 35 -9.33 -13.91 15.67
C LEU A 35 -9.31 -13.81 17.20
N SER A 36 -8.21 -14.25 17.81
CA SER A 36 -7.93 -13.94 19.21
C SER A 36 -7.80 -12.43 19.43
N ARG A 37 -7.95 -11.97 20.68
CA ARG A 37 -7.82 -10.55 21.03
C ARG A 37 -6.48 -9.95 20.58
N LYS A 38 -5.38 -10.70 20.71
CA LYS A 38 -4.04 -10.25 20.31
C LYS A 38 -3.92 -10.09 18.80
N GLU A 39 -4.41 -11.08 18.04
CA GLU A 39 -4.40 -11.02 16.58
C GLU A 39 -5.26 -9.87 16.06
N ARG A 40 -6.44 -9.66 16.65
CA ARG A 40 -7.33 -8.54 16.30
C ARG A 40 -6.67 -7.19 16.57
N ILE A 41 -6.02 -7.01 17.73
CA ILE A 41 -5.28 -5.77 18.04
C ILE A 41 -4.17 -5.54 17.01
N ASN A 42 -3.37 -6.56 16.71
CA ASN A 42 -2.30 -6.43 15.72
C ASN A 42 -2.84 -6.10 14.31
N TYR A 43 -3.92 -6.76 13.88
CA TYR A 43 -4.59 -6.49 12.61
C TYR A 43 -5.05 -5.03 12.51
N LEU A 44 -5.71 -4.52 13.55
CA LEU A 44 -6.20 -3.14 13.58
C LEU A 44 -5.05 -2.14 13.70
N PHE A 45 -4.00 -2.47 14.44
CA PHE A 45 -2.81 -1.64 14.57
C PHE A 45 -2.13 -1.40 13.21
N ILE A 46 -1.88 -2.46 12.43
CA ILE A 46 -1.26 -2.36 11.10
C ILE A 46 -2.10 -1.49 10.16
N ARG A 47 -3.43 -1.53 10.30
CA ARG A 47 -4.38 -0.78 9.46
C ARG A 47 -4.82 0.55 10.08
N HIS A 48 -4.23 0.97 11.19
CA HIS A 48 -4.64 2.20 11.87
C HIS A 48 -4.13 3.44 11.11
N PRO A 49 -4.93 4.53 10.98
CA PRO A 49 -4.51 5.74 10.28
C PRO A 49 -3.16 6.30 10.74
N LEU A 50 -2.91 6.34 12.06
CA LEU A 50 -1.64 6.81 12.60
C LEU A 50 -0.47 5.88 12.28
N THR A 51 -0.69 4.56 12.21
CA THR A 51 0.35 3.61 11.80
C THR A 51 0.70 3.79 10.33
N ILE A 52 -0.32 3.99 9.49
CA ILE A 52 -0.15 4.28 8.06
C ILE A 52 0.60 5.60 7.87
N ALA A 53 0.22 6.65 8.60
CA ALA A 53 0.89 7.96 8.59
C ALA A 53 2.33 7.86 9.11
N ALA A 54 2.59 7.03 10.12
CA ALA A 54 3.93 6.67 10.59
C ALA A 54 4.61 5.62 9.69
N GLY A 55 4.34 5.66 8.38
CA GLY A 55 4.83 4.69 7.39
C GLY A 55 6.34 4.54 7.40
N TYR A 56 7.09 5.61 7.63
CA TYR A 56 8.55 5.56 7.78
C TYR A 56 8.96 4.52 8.83
N LEU A 57 8.37 4.58 10.02
CA LEU A 57 8.69 3.69 11.12
C LEU A 57 8.12 2.29 10.88
N PHE A 58 6.82 2.17 10.60
CA PHE A 58 6.15 0.86 10.63
C PHE A 58 6.20 0.10 9.31
N ALA A 59 6.04 0.78 8.18
CA ALA A 59 6.02 0.13 6.87
C ALA A 59 7.44 -0.08 6.34
N PHE A 60 8.25 0.98 6.29
CA PHE A 60 9.56 0.97 5.63
C PHE A 60 10.67 0.47 6.54
N TRP A 61 10.90 1.14 7.67
CA TRP A 61 11.99 0.79 8.59
C TRP A 61 11.73 -0.53 9.31
N TRP A 62 10.57 -0.68 9.97
CA TRP A 62 10.24 -1.90 10.70
C TRP A 62 9.81 -3.03 9.77
N GLY A 63 8.71 -2.88 9.02
CA GLY A 63 8.14 -3.98 8.22
C GLY A 63 9.08 -4.50 7.13
N MET A 64 9.43 -3.62 6.18
CA MET A 64 10.22 -4.02 5.00
C MET A 64 11.70 -4.24 5.30
N CYS A 65 12.26 -3.53 6.27
CA CYS A 65 13.67 -3.69 6.59
C CYS A 65 13.87 -4.63 7.78
N MET A 66 13.63 -4.16 9.02
CA MET A 66 13.99 -4.90 10.22
C MET A 66 13.29 -6.24 10.38
N LEU A 67 11.96 -6.28 10.31
CA LEU A 67 11.17 -7.48 10.49
C LEU A 67 11.47 -8.52 9.40
N SER A 68 11.63 -8.06 8.15
CA SER A 68 12.02 -8.94 7.04
C SER A 68 13.40 -9.55 7.26
N LEU A 69 14.37 -8.74 7.72
CA LEU A 69 15.73 -9.18 8.05
C LEU A 69 15.73 -10.19 9.21
N VAL A 70 15.04 -9.91 10.31
CA VAL A 70 14.97 -10.79 11.49
C VAL A 70 14.31 -12.12 11.16
N ARG A 71 13.26 -12.11 10.32
CA ARG A 71 12.54 -13.35 9.97
C ARG A 71 13.32 -14.27 9.05
N ASN A 72 14.09 -13.72 8.10
CA ASN A 72 14.88 -14.53 7.17
C ASN A 72 16.11 -13.75 6.68
N PRO A 73 17.21 -13.73 7.46
CA PRO A 73 18.36 -12.87 7.17
C PRO A 73 19.12 -13.28 5.91
N THR A 74 19.17 -14.57 5.59
CA THR A 74 19.83 -15.06 4.38
C THR A 74 19.08 -14.63 3.11
N LYS A 75 17.75 -14.59 3.16
CA LYS A 75 16.92 -14.10 2.06
C LYS A 75 16.84 -12.57 2.00
N HIS A 76 16.90 -11.87 3.13
CA HIS A 76 16.67 -10.42 3.23
C HIS A 76 17.90 -9.62 3.67
N TRP A 77 19.09 -10.08 3.31
CA TRP A 77 20.36 -9.38 3.59
C TRP A 77 20.41 -7.97 2.97
N ASP A 78 19.71 -7.75 1.85
CA ASP A 78 19.53 -6.45 1.20
C ASP A 78 18.83 -5.43 2.12
N SER A 79 17.97 -5.89 3.04
CA SER A 79 17.38 -5.03 4.07
C SER A 79 18.43 -4.52 5.06
N ALA A 80 19.44 -5.33 5.41
CA ALA A 80 20.55 -4.87 6.26
C ALA A 80 21.36 -3.78 5.58
N LEU A 81 21.69 -3.96 4.28
CA LEU A 81 22.37 -2.92 3.50
C LEU A 81 21.57 -1.63 3.43
N ALA A 82 20.25 -1.71 3.18
CA ALA A 82 19.39 -0.54 3.14
C ALA A 82 19.39 0.22 4.47
N LEU A 83 19.35 -0.50 5.60
CA LEU A 83 19.39 0.10 6.94
C LEU A 83 20.75 0.74 7.22
N ILE A 84 21.85 0.04 6.97
CA ILE A 84 23.20 0.57 7.17
C ILE A 84 23.40 1.83 6.31
N PHE A 85 23.01 1.79 5.04
CA PHE A 85 23.11 2.93 4.15
C PHE A 85 22.27 4.12 4.63
N HIS A 86 21.01 3.89 4.99
CA HIS A 86 20.11 4.95 5.46
C HIS A 86 20.63 5.65 6.73
N HIS A 87 21.08 4.89 7.72
CA HIS A 87 21.62 5.46 8.96
C HIS A 87 23.02 6.05 8.75
N GLY A 88 23.82 5.45 7.87
CA GLY A 88 25.13 5.97 7.48
C GLY A 88 25.04 7.33 6.79
N VAL A 89 24.11 7.51 5.85
CA VAL A 89 23.81 8.81 5.23
C VAL A 89 23.33 9.81 6.28
N GLY A 90 22.41 9.40 7.16
CA GLY A 90 21.94 10.25 8.25
C GLY A 90 23.08 10.72 9.16
N LEU A 91 23.95 9.79 9.59
CA LEU A 91 25.13 10.09 10.41
C LEU A 91 26.11 11.00 9.67
N ALA A 92 26.39 10.75 8.40
CA ALA A 92 27.27 11.59 7.59
C ALA A 92 26.75 13.03 7.50
N ILE A 93 25.44 13.22 7.30
CA ILE A 93 24.81 14.55 7.29
C ILE A 93 24.95 15.22 8.66
N ILE A 94 24.72 14.50 9.77
CA ILE A 94 24.88 15.05 11.11
C ILE A 94 26.32 15.53 11.33
N LEU A 95 27.31 14.71 10.94
CA LEU A 95 28.73 15.00 11.16
C LEU A 95 29.27 16.13 10.26
N THR A 96 28.72 16.29 9.05
CA THR A 96 29.24 17.26 8.07
C THR A 96 28.42 18.55 7.98
N ALA A 97 27.11 18.48 8.23
CA ALA A 97 26.16 19.58 8.02
C ALA A 97 25.23 19.82 9.23
N GLY A 98 25.40 19.06 10.32
CA GLY A 98 24.69 19.26 11.58
C GLY A 98 23.26 18.73 11.63
N TRP A 99 22.66 18.82 12.82
CA TRP A 99 21.32 18.31 13.12
C TRP A 99 20.20 18.99 12.33
N THR A 100 20.32 20.28 12.06
CA THR A 100 19.32 21.02 11.28
C THR A 100 19.18 20.45 9.88
N SER A 101 20.32 20.22 9.20
CA SER A 101 20.35 19.63 7.86
C SER A 101 19.82 18.20 7.86
N PHE A 102 20.17 17.40 8.88
CA PHE A 102 19.64 16.06 9.04
C PHE A 102 18.10 16.03 9.10
N TRP A 103 17.50 16.90 9.92
CA TRP A 103 16.05 16.91 10.05
C TRP A 103 15.36 17.48 8.81
N LEU A 104 15.78 18.66 8.33
CA LEU A 104 15.07 19.36 7.26
C LEU A 104 15.30 18.74 5.87
N ALA A 105 16.53 18.29 5.57
CA ALA A 105 16.88 17.81 4.23
C ALA A 105 16.79 16.29 4.08
N PHE A 106 16.79 15.53 5.19
CA PHE A 106 16.82 14.06 5.13
C PHE A 106 15.63 13.42 5.84
N MET A 107 15.50 13.61 7.15
CA MET A 107 14.54 12.84 7.94
C MET A 107 13.08 13.27 7.73
N ILE A 108 12.78 14.58 7.72
CA ILE A 108 11.41 15.05 7.46
C ILE A 108 10.93 14.66 6.05
N PRO A 109 11.72 14.88 4.97
CA PRO A 109 11.34 14.39 3.64
C PRO A 109 11.12 12.87 3.60
N ALA A 110 11.97 12.08 4.27
CA ALA A 110 11.80 10.63 4.37
C ALA A 110 10.51 10.23 5.09
N ILE A 111 10.17 10.92 6.19
CA ILE A 111 8.93 10.70 6.94
C ILE A 111 7.72 11.02 6.08
N VAL A 112 7.68 12.21 5.45
CA VAL A 112 6.56 12.65 4.61
C VAL A 112 6.38 11.73 3.41
N SER A 113 7.47 11.42 2.70
CA SER A 113 7.44 10.52 1.53
C SER A 113 6.94 9.11 1.92
N SER A 114 7.43 8.58 3.03
CA SER A 114 7.02 7.25 3.52
C SER A 114 5.57 7.22 4.02
N ALA A 115 5.10 8.30 4.65
CA ALA A 115 3.69 8.48 5.04
C ALA A 115 2.78 8.48 3.81
N MET A 116 3.15 9.27 2.78
CA MET A 116 2.43 9.34 1.52
C MET A 116 2.43 8.00 0.79
N GLY A 117 3.59 7.34 0.65
CA GLY A 117 3.70 6.04 -0.02
C GLY A 117 2.89 4.95 0.68
N SER A 118 2.95 4.90 2.01
CA SER A 118 2.14 3.98 2.83
C SER A 118 0.64 4.20 2.63
N TYR A 119 0.19 5.46 2.65
CA TYR A 119 -1.21 5.79 2.42
C TYR A 119 -1.67 5.49 0.98
N LEU A 120 -0.90 5.89 -0.04
CA LEU A 120 -1.23 5.65 -1.44
C LEU A 120 -1.40 4.14 -1.69
N PHE A 121 -0.46 3.34 -1.20
CA PHE A 121 -0.53 1.88 -1.31
C PHE A 121 -1.75 1.30 -0.58
N TYR A 122 -2.09 1.84 0.60
CA TYR A 122 -3.29 1.44 1.34
C TYR A 122 -4.57 1.78 0.57
N ALA A 123 -4.77 3.06 0.24
CA ALA A 123 -6.00 3.58 -0.33
C ALA A 123 -6.31 2.99 -1.69
N GLN A 124 -5.28 2.59 -2.45
CA GLN A 124 -5.45 1.98 -3.76
C GLN A 124 -5.96 0.54 -3.74
N HIS A 125 -5.99 -0.11 -2.57
CA HIS A 125 -6.54 -1.45 -2.35
C HIS A 125 -7.59 -1.51 -1.24
N ASN A 126 -7.81 -0.40 -0.53
CA ASN A 126 -8.70 -0.32 0.64
C ASN A 126 -9.58 0.92 0.47
N PHE A 127 -10.57 0.82 -0.41
CA PHE A 127 -11.45 1.91 -0.78
C PHE A 127 -12.92 1.44 -0.81
N PRO A 128 -13.89 2.34 -0.63
CA PRO A 128 -15.30 2.01 -0.84
C PRO A 128 -15.54 1.51 -2.27
N GLY A 129 -16.07 0.29 -2.41
CA GLY A 129 -16.27 -0.36 -3.71
C GLY A 129 -15.14 -1.29 -4.16
N ALA A 130 -14.10 -1.50 -3.34
CA ALA A 130 -13.13 -2.56 -3.56
C ALA A 130 -13.81 -3.93 -3.43
N VAL A 131 -13.53 -4.84 -4.36
CA VAL A 131 -14.04 -6.22 -4.37
C VAL A 131 -12.88 -7.19 -4.25
N PHE A 132 -13.04 -8.26 -3.47
CA PHE A 132 -12.03 -9.32 -3.31
C PHE A 132 -12.66 -10.68 -3.64
N ASN A 133 -12.02 -11.45 -4.51
CA ASN A 133 -12.52 -12.76 -4.90
C ASN A 133 -11.82 -13.88 -4.12
N ASP A 134 -12.53 -14.99 -3.94
CA ASP A 134 -11.92 -16.26 -3.54
C ASP A 134 -11.06 -16.82 -4.68
N GLN A 135 -10.27 -17.87 -4.40
CA GLN A 135 -9.34 -18.42 -5.40
C GLN A 135 -10.06 -19.06 -6.59
N GLU A 136 -11.29 -19.55 -6.40
CA GLU A 136 -12.06 -20.26 -7.42
C GLU A 136 -12.62 -19.30 -8.48
N ASN A 137 -13.02 -18.09 -8.10
CA ASN A 137 -13.55 -17.07 -8.99
C ASN A 137 -12.56 -15.93 -9.28
N TRP A 138 -11.26 -16.17 -9.08
CA TRP A 138 -10.23 -15.16 -9.31
C TRP A 138 -9.75 -15.17 -10.75
N THR A 139 -9.88 -14.03 -11.43
CA THR A 139 -9.11 -13.74 -12.64
C THR A 139 -8.17 -12.56 -12.38
N TYR A 140 -7.00 -12.60 -13.02
CA TYR A 140 -6.02 -11.52 -12.89
C TYR A 140 -6.60 -10.16 -13.32
N ALA A 141 -7.34 -10.15 -14.44
CA ALA A 141 -7.96 -8.95 -14.99
C ALA A 141 -9.01 -8.36 -14.04
N GLU A 142 -9.90 -9.19 -13.46
CA GLU A 142 -10.90 -8.69 -12.52
C GLU A 142 -10.27 -8.20 -11.22
N ALA A 143 -9.25 -8.88 -10.69
CA ALA A 143 -8.54 -8.42 -9.50
C ALA A 143 -7.83 -7.08 -9.73
N ALA A 144 -7.21 -6.91 -10.90
CA ALA A 144 -6.62 -5.64 -11.30
C ALA A 144 -7.66 -4.52 -11.36
N MET A 145 -8.83 -4.79 -11.95
CA MET A 145 -9.86 -3.78 -12.24
C MET A 145 -10.80 -3.47 -11.09
N ARG A 146 -11.11 -4.43 -10.21
CA ARG A 146 -12.13 -4.31 -9.15
C ARG A 146 -11.53 -4.23 -7.76
N SER A 147 -10.28 -4.68 -7.58
CA SER A 147 -9.59 -4.64 -6.30
C SER A 147 -8.47 -3.60 -6.24
N SER A 148 -8.26 -2.86 -7.33
CA SER A 148 -7.36 -1.73 -7.38
C SER A 148 -8.12 -0.52 -7.89
N SER A 149 -7.93 0.64 -7.26
CA SER A 149 -8.65 1.86 -7.64
C SER A 149 -7.89 2.67 -8.70
N TYR A 150 -8.63 3.49 -9.45
CA TYR A 150 -8.09 4.70 -10.05
C TYR A 150 -8.14 5.87 -9.05
N MET A 151 -6.99 6.38 -8.62
CA MET A 151 -6.92 7.55 -7.75
C MET A 151 -6.82 8.84 -8.58
N LYS A 152 -7.91 9.60 -8.63
CA LYS A 152 -8.00 10.87 -9.35
C LYS A 152 -7.10 11.91 -8.70
N MET A 153 -6.22 12.50 -9.52
CA MET A 153 -5.25 13.51 -9.12
C MET A 153 -5.17 14.61 -10.17
N ASN A 154 -4.93 15.85 -9.73
CA ASN A 154 -4.64 16.95 -10.64
C ASN A 154 -3.25 16.77 -11.31
N LYS A 155 -2.93 17.59 -12.32
CA LYS A 155 -1.66 17.50 -13.07
C LYS A 155 -0.42 17.61 -12.15
N ILE A 156 -0.47 18.46 -11.13
CA ILE A 156 0.64 18.68 -10.20
C ILE A 156 0.89 17.41 -9.38
N LEU A 157 -0.15 16.86 -8.77
CA LEU A 157 -0.06 15.65 -7.95
C LEU A 157 0.33 14.43 -8.78
N ARG A 158 -0.17 14.32 -10.01
CA ARG A 158 0.27 13.28 -10.96
C ARG A 158 1.76 13.36 -11.26
N TRP A 159 2.32 14.57 -11.41
CA TRP A 159 3.74 14.75 -11.62
C TRP A 159 4.57 14.32 -10.40
N PHE A 160 4.21 14.80 -9.20
CA PHE A 160 4.93 14.45 -7.96
C PHE A 160 4.86 12.97 -7.61
N THR A 161 3.76 12.31 -7.95
CA THR A 161 3.53 10.88 -7.65
C THR A 161 3.88 9.97 -8.83
N GLY A 162 4.38 10.54 -9.92
CA GLY A 162 4.73 9.82 -11.13
C GLY A 162 3.58 9.00 -11.70
N ASN A 163 2.35 9.52 -11.74
CA ASN A 163 1.15 8.83 -12.25
C ASN A 163 0.74 7.55 -11.49
N ILE A 164 1.17 7.35 -10.24
CA ILE A 164 0.76 6.17 -9.44
C ILE A 164 -0.76 6.01 -9.31
N GLY A 165 -1.52 7.09 -9.49
CA GLY A 165 -2.98 7.06 -9.42
C GLY A 165 -3.64 6.06 -10.38
N TYR A 166 -3.02 5.75 -11.52
CA TYR A 166 -3.50 4.76 -12.50
C TYR A 166 -3.16 3.31 -12.09
N HIS A 167 -3.38 2.99 -10.81
CA HIS A 167 -2.89 1.75 -10.21
C HIS A 167 -3.59 0.51 -10.73
N HIS A 168 -4.87 0.61 -11.08
CA HIS A 168 -5.61 -0.46 -11.76
C HIS A 168 -4.99 -0.87 -13.08
N ILE A 169 -4.51 0.10 -13.88
CA ILE A 169 -3.78 -0.17 -15.13
C ILE A 169 -2.40 -0.76 -14.83
N HIS A 170 -1.72 -0.24 -13.80
CA HIS A 170 -0.43 -0.80 -13.37
C HIS A 170 -0.57 -2.26 -12.91
N HIS A 171 -1.65 -2.61 -12.21
CA HIS A 171 -1.99 -4.00 -11.89
C HIS A 171 -2.36 -4.80 -13.11
N MET A 172 -3.07 -4.23 -14.08
CA MET A 172 -3.39 -4.95 -15.32
C MET A 172 -2.12 -5.28 -16.13
N ASN A 173 -1.14 -4.39 -16.16
CA ASN A 173 0.14 -4.67 -16.78
C ASN A 173 1.26 -3.81 -16.18
N ALA A 174 2.01 -4.40 -15.25
CA ALA A 174 3.08 -3.72 -14.53
C ALA A 174 4.30 -3.36 -15.41
N LEU A 175 4.36 -3.84 -16.66
CA LEU A 175 5.39 -3.50 -17.63
C LEU A 175 5.16 -2.15 -18.31
N ILE A 176 3.93 -1.62 -18.26
CA ILE A 176 3.63 -0.29 -18.80
C ILE A 176 4.31 0.75 -17.89
N PRO A 177 5.23 1.57 -18.42
CA PRO A 177 5.89 2.58 -17.61
C PRO A 177 4.88 3.66 -17.20
N PHE A 178 5.06 4.21 -16.00
CA PHE A 178 4.04 5.05 -15.37
C PHE A 178 3.72 6.33 -16.19
N TYR A 179 4.70 6.86 -16.93
CA TYR A 179 4.48 8.02 -17.79
C TYR A 179 3.52 7.75 -18.97
N ARG A 180 3.28 6.48 -19.34
CA ARG A 180 2.34 6.07 -20.39
C ARG A 180 0.97 5.61 -19.88
N LEU A 181 0.80 5.44 -18.57
CA LEU A 181 -0.50 5.03 -18.01
C LEU A 181 -1.66 5.99 -18.37
N PRO A 182 -1.46 7.33 -18.46
CA PRO A 182 -2.51 8.22 -18.95
C PRO A 182 -2.95 7.90 -20.39
N GLU A 183 -2.01 7.62 -21.30
CA GLU A 183 -2.31 7.26 -22.69
C GLU A 183 -3.19 6.01 -22.75
N VAL A 184 -2.85 5.01 -21.93
CA VAL A 184 -3.60 3.74 -21.84
C VAL A 184 -4.98 3.97 -21.23
N HIS A 185 -5.10 4.82 -20.23
CA HIS A 185 -6.40 5.16 -19.65
C HIS A 185 -7.33 5.84 -20.67
N GLU A 186 -6.79 6.73 -21.49
CA GLU A 186 -7.55 7.46 -22.51
C GLU A 186 -7.91 6.55 -23.70
N ALA A 187 -7.04 5.61 -24.07
CA ALA A 187 -7.23 4.74 -25.23
C ALA A 187 -8.23 3.58 -25.04
N PHE A 188 -8.53 3.18 -23.80
CA PHE A 188 -9.39 2.03 -23.51
C PHE A 188 -10.50 2.41 -22.53
N GLU A 189 -11.76 2.28 -22.95
CA GLU A 189 -12.94 2.64 -22.15
C GLU A 189 -13.06 1.77 -20.89
N GLU A 190 -12.62 0.51 -20.96
CA GLU A 190 -12.62 -0.43 -19.85
C GLU A 190 -11.82 0.10 -18.65
N PHE A 191 -10.72 0.83 -18.91
CA PHE A 191 -9.91 1.44 -17.85
C PHE A 191 -10.49 2.73 -17.27
N GLN A 192 -11.52 3.29 -17.90
CA GLN A 192 -12.22 4.49 -17.41
C GLN A 192 -13.36 4.11 -16.47
N ASN A 193 -13.96 2.93 -16.67
CA ASN A 193 -15.06 2.38 -15.89
C ASN A 193 -14.59 1.52 -14.70
N THR A 194 -13.69 2.06 -13.87
CA THR A 194 -13.23 1.42 -12.63
C THR A 194 -13.66 2.18 -11.38
N SER A 195 -13.56 1.53 -10.21
CA SER A 195 -13.76 2.17 -8.93
C SER A 195 -12.72 3.25 -8.68
N ASN A 196 -13.19 4.42 -8.27
CA ASN A 196 -12.38 5.62 -8.15
C ASN A 196 -12.22 6.06 -6.69
N THR A 197 -11.05 6.62 -6.36
CA THR A 197 -10.82 7.36 -5.12
C THR A 197 -10.06 8.66 -5.44
N SER A 198 -9.76 9.49 -4.44
CA SER A 198 -8.95 10.69 -4.62
C SER A 198 -8.18 11.05 -3.36
N LEU A 199 -7.40 12.13 -3.43
CA LEU A 199 -6.76 12.76 -2.27
C LEU A 199 -7.64 13.80 -1.58
N HIS A 200 -8.93 13.88 -1.93
CA HIS A 200 -9.88 14.72 -1.20
C HIS A 200 -10.09 14.14 0.22
N PRO A 201 -10.18 14.97 1.28
CA PRO A 201 -10.29 14.48 2.66
C PRO A 201 -11.42 13.48 2.90
N LYS A 202 -12.57 13.67 2.24
CA LYS A 202 -13.71 12.73 2.29
C LYS A 202 -13.33 11.32 1.82
N ASP A 203 -12.62 11.22 0.71
CA ASP A 203 -12.22 9.94 0.12
C ASP A 203 -11.12 9.28 0.95
N ILE A 204 -10.19 10.09 1.47
CA ILE A 204 -9.17 9.62 2.42
C ILE A 204 -9.81 8.97 3.64
N ILE A 205 -10.79 9.64 4.27
CA ILE A 205 -11.52 9.10 5.41
C ILE A 205 -12.27 7.83 4.99
N GLY A 206 -12.94 7.85 3.83
CA GLY A 206 -13.63 6.69 3.29
C GLY A 206 -12.74 5.46 3.15
N CYS A 207 -11.56 5.61 2.55
CA CYS A 207 -10.55 4.57 2.43
C CYS A 207 -10.09 4.06 3.80
N LEU A 208 -9.69 4.97 4.69
CA LEU A 208 -9.18 4.63 6.03
C LEU A 208 -10.22 3.94 6.92
N GLN A 209 -11.52 4.11 6.66
CA GLN A 209 -12.58 3.42 7.39
C GLN A 209 -12.78 1.96 6.96
N MET A 210 -12.36 1.57 5.75
CA MET A 210 -12.55 0.21 5.23
C MET A 210 -11.60 -0.78 5.93
N LYS A 211 -12.15 -1.65 6.81
CA LYS A 211 -11.32 -2.52 7.65
C LYS A 211 -11.41 -3.99 7.32
N VAL A 212 -12.57 -4.53 6.97
CA VAL A 212 -12.79 -5.98 6.85
C VAL A 212 -13.53 -6.27 5.56
N TRP A 213 -13.20 -7.38 4.89
CA TRP A 213 -13.94 -7.82 3.70
C TRP A 213 -15.14 -8.67 4.13
N ASP A 214 -16.33 -8.41 3.60
CA ASP A 214 -17.50 -9.27 3.79
C ASP A 214 -17.89 -9.94 2.46
N PRO A 215 -17.63 -11.26 2.31
CA PRO A 215 -18.02 -11.99 1.11
C PRO A 215 -19.55 -12.01 0.87
N GLU A 216 -20.37 -12.00 1.93
CA GLU A 216 -21.83 -12.08 1.79
C GLU A 216 -22.40 -10.76 1.24
N ALA A 217 -21.92 -9.64 1.77
CA ALA A 217 -22.28 -8.31 1.30
C ALA A 217 -21.49 -7.86 0.05
N ASN A 218 -20.52 -8.68 -0.39
CA ASN A 218 -19.58 -8.41 -1.49
C ASN A 218 -18.95 -7.00 -1.43
N ARG A 219 -18.57 -6.56 -0.23
CA ARG A 219 -17.99 -5.23 0.01
C ARG A 219 -17.09 -5.19 1.22
N MET A 220 -16.27 -4.14 1.29
CA MET A 220 -15.55 -3.77 2.51
C MET A 220 -16.51 -3.19 3.56
N LEU A 221 -16.27 -3.54 4.82
CA LEU A 221 -16.99 -3.07 6.00
C LEU A 221 -16.13 -2.14 6.85
N LYS A 222 -16.79 -1.18 7.49
CA LYS A 222 -16.26 -0.39 8.60
C LYS A 222 -16.31 -1.19 9.90
N LEU A 223 -15.52 -0.79 10.90
CA LEU A 223 -15.62 -1.39 12.24
C LEU A 223 -16.97 -1.18 12.92
N SER A 224 -17.68 -0.10 12.60
CA SER A 224 -19.02 0.16 13.12
C SER A 224 -20.09 -0.77 12.55
N GLU A 225 -19.77 -1.50 11.48
CA GLU A 225 -20.66 -2.46 10.80
C GLU A 225 -20.31 -3.92 11.17
N MET A 226 -19.32 -4.12 12.04
CA MET A 226 -18.80 -5.43 12.42
C MET A 226 -19.62 -6.11 13.51
#